data_AF-A0A523T5P2-F1
#
_entry.id   AF-A0A523T5P2-F1
#
_cell.length_a   1.000
_cell.length_b   1.000
_cell.length_c   1.000
_cell.angle_alpha   90.00
_cell.angle_beta   90.00
_cell.angle_gamma   90.00
#
_symmetry.space_group_name_H-M   'P 1'
#
loop_
_entity.id
_entity.type
_entity.pdbx_description
1 polymer ?
#
loop_
_entity_poly.entity_id
_entity_poly.type
_entity_poly.pdbx_seq_one_letter_code
_entity_poly.pdbx_strand_id
1 'polypeptide(L)'
;MNLEKKKTVFLVCLVVILLVSVFSVRLLLSNERPQGEEYKALAEQLLSDAREEFEDIRGVSVREVTLEVVNQSWVIENWGKAYADFDEIRIEENIYKALFMISQAVNLYNVKLEWTGSFHAAKWQGKIYVVEEKFDVTNEFKAKSTFVHELTHIMQENYSLPTRTTFDGAKALTSMKEGDATLMADTFKNGGVVPPSAEVRIPSTSSLPESIDKLNRFVYRYGVEFVKALYNYNDASWEVVNEAYANPPRTTEQIMDPKKYFAQEDALTVEAASVTGDWNLTKTERFGEYFIFVM
;
A
#
# COMPACT_ATOMS: atom_id res chain seq x y z
N MET A 1 -48.78 19.61 39.14
CA MET A 1 -47.93 18.90 38.14
C MET A 1 -46.66 18.43 38.86
N ASN A 2 -46.47 17.11 38.97
CA ASN A 2 -45.51 16.47 39.88
C ASN A 2 -44.05 16.81 39.53
N LEU A 3 -43.21 17.07 40.54
CA LEU A 3 -41.81 17.54 40.38
C LEU A 3 -40.96 16.56 39.56
N GLU A 4 -41.27 15.27 39.67
CA GLU A 4 -40.68 14.18 38.88
C GLU A 4 -40.93 14.35 37.37
N LYS A 5 -42.16 14.66 36.95
CA LYS A 5 -42.49 14.88 35.53
C LYS A 5 -41.74 16.07 34.94
N LYS A 6 -41.52 17.13 35.73
CA LYS A 6 -40.72 18.30 35.29
C LYS A 6 -39.24 17.93 35.10
N LYS A 7 -38.67 17.10 35.97
CA LYS A 7 -37.29 16.60 35.83
C LYS A 7 -37.12 15.72 34.60
N THR A 8 -38.07 14.81 34.35
CA THR A 8 -38.05 13.94 33.16
C THR A 8 -38.17 14.75 31.87
N VAL A 9 -39.10 15.72 31.81
CA VAL A 9 -39.25 16.60 30.64
C VAL A 9 -37.98 17.42 30.40
N PHE A 10 -37.39 17.98 31.46
CA PHE A 10 -36.14 18.73 31.36
C PHE A 10 -34.98 17.86 30.84
N LEU A 11 -34.84 16.63 31.34
CA LEU A 11 -33.80 15.70 30.91
C LEU A 11 -33.97 15.29 29.43
N VAL A 12 -35.19 15.02 28.99
CA VAL A 12 -35.49 14.69 27.59
C VAL A 12 -35.18 15.87 26.68
N CYS A 13 -35.55 17.10 27.06
CA CYS A 13 -35.20 18.30 26.30
C CYS A 13 -33.67 18.50 26.22
N LEU A 14 -32.93 18.27 27.30
CA LEU A 14 -31.47 18.36 27.32
C LEU A 14 -30.82 17.34 26.36
N VAL A 15 -31.31 16.09 26.34
CA VAL A 15 -30.82 15.05 25.43
C VAL A 15 -31.13 15.39 23.98
N VAL A 16 -32.33 15.89 23.68
CA VAL A 16 -32.68 16.31 22.32
C VAL A 16 -31.81 17.48 21.86
N ILE A 17 -31.55 18.47 22.71
CA ILE A 17 -30.66 19.60 22.38
C ILE A 17 -29.23 19.10 22.14
N LEU A 18 -28.73 18.18 22.96
CA LEU A 18 -27.41 17.57 22.76
C LEU A 18 -27.33 16.81 21.44
N LEU A 19 -28.34 16.01 21.10
CA LEU A 19 -28.39 15.28 19.83
C LEU A 19 -28.48 16.21 18.62
N VAL A 20 -29.32 17.25 18.69
CA VAL A 20 -29.43 18.27 17.63
C VAL A 20 -28.11 19.03 17.49
N SER A 21 -27.47 19.44 18.59
CA SER A 21 -26.19 20.16 18.53
C SER A 21 -25.05 19.30 17.97
N VAL A 22 -24.94 18.03 18.36
CA VAL A 22 -23.95 17.10 17.78
C VAL A 22 -24.23 16.87 16.29
N PHE A 23 -25.50 16.73 15.91
CA PHE A 23 -25.89 16.60 14.51
C PHE A 23 -25.60 17.87 13.71
N SER A 24 -25.90 19.06 14.24
CA SER A 24 -25.63 20.35 13.61
C SER A 24 -24.14 20.63 13.50
N VAL A 25 -23.34 20.29 14.51
CA VAL A 25 -21.86 20.40 14.45
C VAL A 25 -21.31 19.42 13.42
N ARG A 26 -21.82 18.18 13.35
CA ARG A 26 -21.45 17.25 12.26
C ARG A 26 -21.83 17.78 10.88
N LEU A 27 -23.01 18.39 10.74
CA LEU A 27 -23.51 18.93 9.48
C LEU A 27 -22.70 20.16 9.03
N LEU A 28 -22.32 21.03 9.98
CA LEU A 28 -21.43 22.17 9.76
C LEU A 28 -20.02 21.71 9.38
N LEU A 29 -19.44 20.77 10.12
CA LEU A 29 -18.12 20.19 9.81
C LEU A 29 -18.12 19.38 8.50
N SER A 30 -19.25 18.79 8.09
CA SER A 30 -19.37 18.13 6.78
C SER A 30 -19.53 19.12 5.63
N ASN A 31 -20.13 20.29 5.88
CA ASN A 31 -20.29 21.36 4.89
C ASN A 31 -19.00 22.15 4.64
N GLU A 32 -17.98 22.02 5.49
CA GLU A 32 -16.68 22.67 5.31
C GLU A 32 -15.66 21.82 4.53
N ARG A 33 -15.96 20.56 4.21
CA ARG A 33 -15.05 19.73 3.40
C ARG A 33 -15.32 19.98 1.92
N PRO A 34 -14.28 20.23 1.10
CA PRO A 34 -14.43 20.35 -0.34
C PRO A 34 -15.01 19.04 -0.90
N GLN A 35 -15.91 19.16 -1.88
CA GLN A 35 -16.58 18.02 -2.51
C GLN A 35 -16.62 18.20 -4.03
N GLY A 36 -16.73 17.08 -4.77
CA GLY A 36 -16.90 17.10 -6.22
C GLY A 36 -15.77 17.86 -6.93
N GLU A 37 -16.12 18.84 -7.77
CA GLU A 37 -15.15 19.61 -8.55
C GLU A 37 -14.17 20.42 -7.69
N GLU A 38 -14.61 20.93 -6.54
CA GLU A 38 -13.73 21.68 -5.63
C GLU A 38 -12.66 20.75 -5.02
N TYR A 39 -13.07 19.56 -4.57
CA TYR A 39 -12.16 18.54 -4.07
C TYR A 39 -11.14 18.16 -5.15
N LYS A 40 -11.62 17.90 -6.38
CA LYS A 40 -10.78 17.50 -7.49
C LYS A 40 -9.76 18.58 -7.84
N ALA A 41 -10.18 19.84 -7.95
CA ALA A 41 -9.28 20.95 -8.24
C ALA A 41 -8.19 21.11 -7.17
N LEU A 42 -8.54 20.98 -5.89
CA LEU A 42 -7.55 21.01 -4.80
C LEU A 42 -6.58 19.81 -4.87
N ALA A 43 -7.09 18.61 -5.14
CA ALA A 43 -6.27 17.41 -5.30
C ALA A 43 -5.28 17.55 -6.48
N GLU A 44 -5.74 18.08 -7.62
CA GLU A 44 -4.91 18.34 -8.80
C GLU A 44 -3.83 19.39 -8.52
N GLN A 45 -4.16 20.48 -7.82
CA GLN A 45 -3.17 21.47 -7.39
C GLN A 45 -2.11 20.84 -6.49
N LEU A 46 -2.52 20.08 -5.46
CA LEU A 46 -1.60 19.41 -4.54
C LEU A 46 -0.73 18.36 -5.24
N LEU A 47 -1.26 17.67 -6.25
CA LEU A 47 -0.48 16.76 -7.08
C LEU A 47 0.57 17.51 -7.90
N SER A 48 0.22 18.67 -8.47
CA SER A 48 1.16 19.52 -9.20
C SER A 48 2.29 20.00 -8.30
N ASP A 49 1.96 20.53 -7.12
CA ASP A 49 2.94 21.00 -6.13
C ASP A 49 3.85 19.84 -5.66
N ALA A 50 3.26 18.68 -5.35
CA ALA A 50 4.00 17.49 -4.95
C ALA A 50 4.95 16.98 -6.05
N ARG A 51 4.61 17.19 -7.32
CA ARG A 51 5.48 16.86 -8.44
C ARG A 51 6.70 17.77 -8.49
N GLU A 52 6.53 19.08 -8.34
CA GLU A 52 7.66 20.00 -8.28
C GLU A 52 8.61 19.64 -7.13
N GLU A 53 8.07 19.41 -5.93
CA GLU A 53 8.87 19.00 -4.77
C GLU A 53 9.53 17.61 -4.96
N PHE A 54 8.85 16.67 -5.63
CA PHE A 54 9.45 15.38 -6.00
C PHE A 54 10.66 15.59 -6.92
N GLU A 55 10.52 16.40 -7.97
CA GLU A 55 11.58 16.62 -8.96
C GLU A 55 12.80 17.30 -8.33
N ASP A 56 12.58 18.27 -7.44
CA ASP A 56 13.63 18.95 -6.68
C ASP A 56 14.43 17.99 -5.78
N ILE A 57 13.74 17.07 -5.11
CA ILE A 57 14.38 16.10 -4.19
C ILE A 57 15.04 14.94 -4.95
N ARG A 58 14.35 14.39 -5.96
CA ARG A 58 14.79 13.19 -6.67
C ARG A 58 15.78 13.49 -7.79
N GLY A 59 15.78 14.71 -8.32
CA GLY A 59 16.61 15.12 -9.46
C GLY A 59 16.17 14.51 -10.80
N VAL A 60 14.93 13.99 -10.88
CA VAL A 60 14.37 13.34 -12.07
C VAL A 60 12.99 13.91 -12.36
N SER A 61 12.77 14.38 -13.59
CA SER A 61 11.46 14.87 -14.02
C SER A 61 10.44 13.75 -14.19
N VAL A 62 9.20 14.04 -13.81
CA VAL A 62 8.03 13.16 -13.97
C VAL A 62 7.04 13.83 -14.90
N ARG A 63 6.53 13.06 -15.87
CA ARG A 63 5.49 13.56 -16.79
C ARG A 63 4.27 14.06 -16.02
N GLU A 64 3.46 14.90 -16.66
CA GLU A 64 2.14 15.20 -16.15
C GLU A 64 1.28 13.93 -16.04
N VAL A 65 0.45 13.88 -15.01
CA VAL A 65 -0.35 12.71 -14.66
C VAL A 65 -1.79 13.15 -14.44
N THR A 66 -2.73 12.45 -15.06
CA THR A 66 -4.15 12.66 -14.80
C THR A 66 -4.50 12.13 -13.41
N LEU A 67 -5.18 12.96 -12.63
CA LEU A 67 -5.78 12.59 -11.35
C LEU A 67 -7.25 12.20 -11.54
N GLU A 68 -7.65 11.09 -10.93
CA GLU A 68 -9.04 10.63 -10.90
C GLU A 68 -9.51 10.50 -9.44
N VAL A 69 -10.67 11.05 -9.14
CA VAL A 69 -11.30 10.93 -7.82
C VAL A 69 -12.32 9.80 -7.88
N VAL A 70 -12.16 8.80 -7.02
CA VAL A 70 -13.01 7.61 -6.97
C VAL A 70 -13.47 7.35 -5.53
N ASN A 71 -14.45 6.45 -5.41
CA ASN A 71 -14.93 5.98 -4.11
C ASN A 71 -14.47 4.55 -3.83
N GLN A 72 -14.59 4.10 -2.58
CA GLN A 72 -14.13 2.76 -2.18
C GLN A 72 -14.84 1.63 -2.96
N SER A 73 -16.12 1.82 -3.31
CA SER A 73 -16.87 0.83 -4.10
C SER A 73 -16.28 0.66 -5.50
N TRP A 74 -15.88 1.77 -6.14
CA TRP A 74 -15.21 1.75 -7.44
C TRP A 74 -13.87 1.01 -7.35
N VAL A 75 -13.09 1.25 -6.29
CA VAL A 75 -11.81 0.54 -6.05
C VAL A 75 -12.01 -0.96 -5.92
N ILE A 76 -12.99 -1.40 -5.12
CA ILE A 76 -13.30 -2.82 -4.95
C ILE A 76 -13.71 -3.45 -6.27
N GLU A 77 -14.52 -2.76 -7.08
CA GLU A 77 -14.98 -3.28 -8.38
C GLU A 77 -13.83 -3.36 -9.40
N ASN A 78 -13.07 -2.28 -9.58
CA ASN A 78 -12.11 -2.14 -10.67
C ASN A 78 -10.71 -2.68 -10.34
N TRP A 79 -10.29 -2.69 -9.07
CA TRP A 79 -8.98 -3.21 -8.67
C TRP A 79 -9.08 -4.54 -7.93
N GLY A 80 -10.20 -4.78 -7.24
CA GLY A 80 -10.45 -6.03 -6.53
C GLY A 80 -11.03 -7.10 -7.44
N LYS A 81 -12.29 -6.92 -7.85
CA LYS A 81 -13.05 -7.95 -8.57
C LYS A 81 -12.60 -8.13 -10.02
N ALA A 82 -12.34 -7.04 -10.74
CA ALA A 82 -11.96 -7.10 -12.16
C ALA A 82 -10.67 -7.88 -12.45
N TYR A 83 -9.77 -7.97 -11.46
CA TYR A 83 -8.49 -8.69 -11.54
C TYR A 83 -8.48 -9.99 -10.72
N ALA A 84 -9.63 -10.42 -10.20
CA ALA A 84 -9.71 -11.63 -9.41
C ALA A 84 -9.63 -12.88 -10.31
N ASP A 85 -8.52 -13.59 -10.20
CA ASP A 85 -8.41 -14.95 -10.71
C ASP A 85 -8.90 -15.93 -9.62
N PHE A 86 -10.14 -16.40 -9.76
CA PHE A 86 -10.76 -17.25 -8.75
C PHE A 86 -10.08 -18.62 -8.60
N ASP A 87 -9.46 -19.15 -9.66
CA ASP A 87 -8.77 -20.43 -9.58
C ASP A 87 -7.45 -20.28 -8.84
N GLU A 88 -6.67 -19.24 -9.15
CA GLU A 88 -5.43 -18.93 -8.44
C GLU A 88 -5.69 -18.60 -6.96
N ILE A 89 -6.72 -17.78 -6.68
CA ILE A 89 -7.11 -17.44 -5.30
C ILE A 89 -7.50 -18.70 -4.51
N ARG A 90 -8.23 -19.63 -5.13
CA ARG A 90 -8.61 -20.89 -4.49
C ARG A 90 -7.39 -21.78 -4.21
N ILE A 91 -6.43 -21.86 -5.13
CA ILE A 91 -5.18 -22.60 -4.92
C ILE A 91 -4.39 -21.97 -3.77
N GLU A 92 -4.21 -20.65 -3.77
CA GLU A 92 -3.51 -19.91 -2.72
C GLU A 92 -4.19 -20.08 -1.36
N GLU A 93 -5.53 -19.99 -1.31
CA GLU A 93 -6.31 -20.23 -0.09
C GLU A 93 -6.08 -21.63 0.48
N ASN A 94 -6.10 -22.66 -0.39
CA ASN A 94 -5.85 -24.04 0.03
C ASN A 94 -4.43 -24.21 0.58
N ILE A 95 -3.43 -23.57 -0.04
CA ILE A 95 -2.05 -23.59 0.46
C ILE A 95 -1.99 -22.96 1.85
N TYR A 96 -2.54 -21.76 2.03
CA TYR A 96 -2.51 -21.06 3.33
C TYR A 96 -3.28 -21.81 4.42
N LYS A 97 -4.39 -22.47 4.08
CA LYS A 97 -5.14 -23.32 5.02
C LYS A 97 -4.37 -24.59 5.39
N ALA A 98 -3.73 -25.24 4.42
CA ALA A 98 -2.95 -26.45 4.64
C ALA A 98 -1.69 -26.19 5.48
N LEU A 99 -1.09 -25.01 5.33
CA LEU A 99 0.06 -24.55 6.12
C LEU A 99 -0.35 -23.88 7.45
N PHE A 100 -1.62 -23.93 7.83
CA PHE A 100 -2.17 -23.32 9.06
C PHE A 100 -1.95 -21.80 9.19
N MET A 101 -1.61 -21.12 8.09
CA MET A 101 -1.42 -19.67 8.06
C MET A 101 -2.74 -18.91 8.20
N ILE A 102 -3.85 -19.51 7.77
CA ILE A 102 -5.21 -19.00 7.96
C ILE A 102 -6.15 -20.11 8.43
N SER A 103 -7.23 -19.74 9.14
CA SER A 103 -8.21 -20.73 9.60
C SER A 103 -9.07 -21.27 8.46
N GLN A 104 -9.67 -22.46 8.66
CA GLN A 104 -10.55 -23.09 7.67
C GLN A 104 -11.78 -22.24 7.31
N ALA A 105 -12.21 -21.35 8.22
CA ALA A 105 -13.36 -20.47 8.02
C ALA A 105 -13.03 -19.20 7.20
N VAL A 106 -11.74 -18.88 7.02
CA VAL A 106 -11.32 -17.70 6.25
C VAL A 106 -11.63 -17.91 4.77
N ASN A 107 -12.13 -16.85 4.12
CA ASN A 107 -12.27 -16.75 2.67
C ASN A 107 -11.24 -15.72 2.16
N LEU A 108 -10.25 -16.18 1.40
CA LEU A 108 -9.11 -15.38 0.94
C LEU A 108 -9.54 -14.32 -0.08
N TYR A 109 -10.57 -14.59 -0.88
CA TYR A 109 -11.12 -13.59 -1.80
C TYR A 109 -11.64 -12.37 -1.05
N ASN A 110 -12.44 -12.56 0.00
CA ASN A 110 -12.93 -11.46 0.84
C ASN A 110 -11.79 -10.71 1.52
N VAL A 111 -10.77 -11.43 2.00
CA VAL A 111 -9.55 -10.85 2.57
C VAL A 111 -8.82 -9.96 1.55
N LYS A 112 -8.68 -10.41 0.30
CA LYS A 112 -8.07 -9.61 -0.78
C LYS A 112 -8.91 -8.38 -1.10
N LEU A 113 -10.24 -8.49 -1.13
CA LEU A 113 -11.13 -7.33 -1.32
C LEU A 113 -11.04 -6.33 -0.18
N GLU A 114 -10.94 -6.79 1.07
CA GLU A 114 -10.74 -5.92 2.23
C GLU A 114 -9.41 -5.14 2.11
N TRP A 115 -8.33 -5.85 1.77
CA TRP A 115 -7.02 -5.24 1.56
C TRP A 115 -7.05 -4.20 0.42
N THR A 116 -7.58 -4.55 -0.75
CA THR A 116 -7.70 -3.62 -1.90
C THR A 116 -8.56 -2.42 -1.55
N GLY A 117 -9.68 -2.64 -0.86
CA GLY A 117 -10.54 -1.57 -0.40
C GLY A 117 -9.90 -0.66 0.63
N SER A 118 -8.76 -1.02 1.24
CA SER A 118 -8.06 -0.22 2.25
C SER A 118 -7.21 0.91 1.67
N PHE A 119 -6.94 0.92 0.36
CA PHE A 119 -6.10 1.95 -0.26
C PHE A 119 -6.73 3.35 -0.22
N HIS A 120 -5.87 4.35 -0.07
CA HIS A 120 -6.24 5.77 0.01
C HIS A 120 -5.98 6.49 -1.32
N ALA A 121 -4.90 6.11 -1.98
CA ALA A 121 -4.53 6.51 -3.33
C ALA A 121 -3.77 5.35 -3.96
N ALA A 122 -3.71 5.31 -5.29
CA ALA A 122 -2.83 4.40 -6.00
C ALA A 122 -2.59 4.88 -7.43
N LYS A 123 -1.41 4.55 -7.96
CA LYS A 123 -1.14 4.58 -9.40
C LYS A 123 -1.79 3.38 -10.09
N TRP A 124 -2.57 3.63 -11.14
CA TRP A 124 -3.14 2.59 -12.00
C TRP A 124 -3.24 3.06 -13.46
N GLN A 125 -2.82 2.22 -14.41
CA GLN A 125 -2.85 2.53 -15.86
C GLN A 125 -2.28 3.91 -16.24
N GLY A 126 -1.15 4.29 -15.63
CA GLY A 126 -0.48 5.57 -15.91
C GLY A 126 -1.18 6.82 -15.34
N LYS A 127 -2.22 6.64 -14.52
CA LYS A 127 -2.92 7.72 -13.80
C LYS A 127 -2.76 7.56 -12.29
N ILE A 128 -3.05 8.61 -11.53
CA ILE A 128 -3.14 8.57 -10.07
C ILE A 128 -4.60 8.67 -9.67
N TYR A 129 -5.03 7.79 -8.78
CA TYR A 129 -6.38 7.74 -8.25
C TYR A 129 -6.36 8.09 -6.76
N VAL A 130 -7.29 8.92 -6.30
CA VAL A 130 -7.52 9.19 -4.88
C VAL A 130 -8.90 8.69 -4.47
N VAL A 131 -8.97 8.05 -3.29
CA VAL A 131 -10.21 7.51 -2.73
C VAL A 131 -10.80 8.55 -1.80
N GLU A 132 -11.83 9.26 -2.25
CA GLU A 132 -12.37 10.47 -1.61
C GLU A 132 -12.70 10.25 -0.13
N GLU A 133 -13.27 9.08 0.24
CA GLU A 133 -13.65 8.81 1.64
C GLU A 133 -12.45 8.58 2.57
N LYS A 134 -11.26 8.35 2.01
CA LYS A 134 -10.04 7.96 2.74
C LYS A 134 -8.89 8.96 2.54
N PHE A 135 -8.97 9.82 1.55
CA PHE A 135 -7.94 10.78 1.21
C PHE A 135 -8.37 12.20 1.59
N ASP A 136 -7.71 12.75 2.61
CA ASP A 136 -8.01 14.09 3.13
C ASP A 136 -7.13 15.14 2.44
N VAL A 137 -7.70 15.80 1.42
CA VAL A 137 -7.04 16.90 0.68
C VAL A 137 -6.83 18.16 1.53
N THR A 138 -7.55 18.32 2.65
CA THR A 138 -7.38 19.50 3.52
C THR A 138 -6.13 19.41 4.39
N ASN A 139 -5.60 18.20 4.56
CA ASN A 139 -4.28 17.98 5.15
C ASN A 139 -3.22 17.97 4.04
N GLU A 140 -2.88 19.17 3.54
CA GLU A 140 -2.00 19.37 2.39
C GLU A 140 -0.67 18.60 2.53
N PHE A 141 -0.03 18.66 3.71
CA PHE A 141 1.23 17.96 3.97
C PHE A 141 1.11 16.45 3.77
N LYS A 142 0.05 15.84 4.34
CA LYS A 142 -0.20 14.40 4.22
C LYS A 142 -0.62 14.01 2.80
N ALA A 143 -1.40 14.86 2.13
CA ALA A 143 -1.82 14.66 0.75
C ALA A 143 -0.60 14.68 -0.19
N LYS A 144 0.24 15.72 -0.11
CA LYS A 144 1.48 15.84 -0.89
C LYS A 144 2.44 14.68 -0.65
N SER A 145 2.66 14.28 0.61
CA SER A 145 3.49 13.09 0.91
C SER A 145 2.94 11.82 0.24
N THR A 146 1.61 11.66 0.17
CA THR A 146 0.99 10.53 -0.54
C THR A 146 1.17 10.67 -2.06
N PHE A 147 1.05 11.87 -2.62
CA PHE A 147 1.32 12.09 -4.05
C PHE A 147 2.78 11.86 -4.42
N VAL A 148 3.75 12.25 -3.59
CA VAL A 148 5.18 11.92 -3.78
C VAL A 148 5.39 10.40 -3.86
N HIS A 149 4.72 9.63 -3.00
CA HIS A 149 4.72 8.15 -3.09
C HIS A 149 4.21 7.67 -4.46
N GLU A 150 3.03 8.13 -4.88
CA GLU A 150 2.42 7.69 -6.14
C GLU A 150 3.18 8.17 -7.38
N LEU A 151 3.76 9.37 -7.35
CA LEU A 151 4.63 9.91 -8.41
C LEU A 151 5.89 9.08 -8.56
N THR A 152 6.42 8.52 -7.47
CA THR A 152 7.52 7.55 -7.54
C THR A 152 7.10 6.33 -8.36
N HIS A 153 5.87 5.83 -8.21
CA HIS A 153 5.36 4.75 -9.04
C HIS A 153 5.14 5.13 -10.51
N ILE A 154 4.88 6.41 -10.81
CA ILE A 154 4.84 6.93 -12.19
C ILE A 154 6.25 6.96 -12.78
N MET A 155 7.24 7.49 -12.05
CA MET A 155 8.66 7.47 -12.45
C MET A 155 9.13 6.04 -12.74
N GLN A 156 8.72 5.08 -11.91
CA GLN A 156 9.07 3.67 -12.04
C GLN A 156 8.60 3.03 -13.37
N GLU A 157 7.60 3.60 -14.05
CA GLU A 157 7.14 3.10 -15.36
C GLU A 157 8.18 3.30 -16.48
N ASN A 158 9.17 4.18 -16.28
CA ASN A 158 10.24 4.43 -17.24
C ASN A 158 11.27 3.28 -17.28
N TYR A 159 11.24 2.35 -16.32
CA TYR A 159 12.17 1.23 -16.24
C TYR A 159 11.55 -0.05 -16.80
N SER A 160 12.34 -0.80 -17.57
CA SER A 160 11.96 -2.12 -18.08
C SER A 160 12.18 -3.20 -17.01
N LEU A 161 11.17 -3.43 -16.19
CA LEU A 161 11.23 -4.40 -15.09
C LEU A 161 10.90 -5.83 -15.54
N PRO A 162 11.55 -6.86 -14.96
CA PRO A 162 11.29 -8.25 -15.31
C PRO A 162 9.96 -8.73 -14.71
N THR A 163 9.24 -9.58 -15.45
CA THR A 163 8.14 -10.36 -14.88
C THR A 163 8.70 -11.42 -13.94
N ARG A 164 8.20 -11.44 -12.69
CA ARG A 164 8.55 -12.46 -11.69
C ARG A 164 7.43 -13.48 -11.60
N THR A 165 7.77 -14.75 -11.77
CA THR A 165 6.79 -15.86 -11.80
C THR A 165 6.66 -16.59 -10.48
N THR A 166 7.55 -16.31 -9.52
CA THR A 166 7.49 -16.90 -8.17
C THR A 166 6.99 -15.88 -7.17
N PHE A 167 6.33 -16.35 -6.12
CA PHE A 167 5.90 -15.55 -4.98
C PHE A 167 7.07 -14.75 -4.39
N ASP A 168 8.19 -15.42 -4.16
CA ASP A 168 9.41 -14.84 -3.60
C ASP A 168 9.96 -13.70 -4.46
N GLY A 169 10.16 -13.96 -5.76
CA GLY A 169 10.66 -12.94 -6.68
C GLY A 169 9.70 -11.79 -6.88
N ALA A 170 8.39 -12.06 -6.93
CA ALA A 170 7.37 -11.03 -7.05
C ALA A 170 7.35 -10.13 -5.81
N LYS A 171 7.43 -10.69 -4.61
CA LYS A 171 7.55 -9.88 -3.38
C LYS A 171 8.85 -9.12 -3.31
N ALA A 172 9.97 -9.69 -3.74
CA ALA A 172 11.24 -8.98 -3.78
C ALA A 172 11.16 -7.72 -4.64
N LEU A 173 10.64 -7.87 -5.87
CA LEU A 173 10.47 -6.74 -6.79
C LEU A 173 9.49 -5.69 -6.25
N THR A 174 8.33 -6.11 -5.73
CA THR A 174 7.36 -5.18 -5.14
C THR A 174 7.93 -4.46 -3.93
N SER A 175 8.73 -5.13 -3.10
CA SER A 175 9.38 -4.51 -1.94
C SER A 175 10.35 -3.40 -2.35
N MET A 176 11.15 -3.61 -3.40
CA MET A 176 11.99 -2.53 -3.93
C MET A 176 11.15 -1.33 -4.38
N LYS A 177 10.06 -1.56 -5.12
CA LYS A 177 9.20 -0.49 -5.64
C LYS A 177 8.48 0.30 -4.56
N GLU A 178 7.85 -0.39 -3.61
CA GLU A 178 7.14 0.23 -2.48
C GLU A 178 8.11 0.87 -1.50
N GLY A 179 9.29 0.26 -1.32
CA GLY A 179 10.38 0.81 -0.53
C GLY A 179 10.88 2.14 -1.05
N ASP A 180 11.08 2.26 -2.37
CA ASP A 180 11.52 3.50 -3.02
C ASP A 180 10.46 4.60 -2.86
N ALA A 181 9.21 4.28 -3.14
CA ALA A 181 8.09 5.22 -2.98
C ALA A 181 7.92 5.68 -1.53
N THR A 182 8.05 4.77 -0.56
CA THR A 182 7.97 5.08 0.87
C THR A 182 9.14 5.96 1.29
N LEU A 183 10.38 5.63 0.88
CA LEU A 183 11.55 6.42 1.24
C LEU A 183 11.50 7.83 0.65
N MET A 184 11.00 7.95 -0.59
CA MET A 184 10.83 9.24 -1.25
C MET A 184 9.81 10.11 -0.51
N ALA A 185 8.66 9.54 -0.14
CA ALA A 185 7.65 10.23 0.67
C ALA A 185 8.17 10.64 2.06
N ASP A 186 9.00 9.80 2.68
CA ASP A 186 9.66 10.08 3.96
C ASP A 186 10.71 11.20 3.84
N THR A 187 11.47 11.21 2.74
CA THR A 187 12.45 12.25 2.42
C THR A 187 11.77 13.60 2.23
N PHE A 188 10.64 13.64 1.51
CA PHE A 188 9.79 14.81 1.40
C PHE A 188 9.34 15.31 2.78
N LYS A 189 8.79 14.42 3.62
CA LYS A 189 8.32 14.78 4.96
C LYS A 189 9.45 15.34 5.84
N ASN A 190 10.68 14.91 5.59
CA ASN A 190 11.88 15.34 6.30
C ASN A 190 12.65 16.45 5.57
N GLY A 191 11.96 17.27 4.77
CA GLY A 191 12.52 18.48 4.16
C GLY A 191 13.57 18.23 3.08
N GLY A 192 13.42 17.12 2.34
CA GLY A 192 14.33 16.74 1.25
C GLY A 192 15.56 15.94 1.71
N VAL A 193 15.67 15.62 3.00
CA VAL A 193 16.78 14.83 3.56
C VAL A 193 16.29 13.43 3.89
N VAL A 194 16.99 12.40 3.41
CA VAL A 194 16.65 11.01 3.72
C VAL A 194 16.72 10.78 5.25
N PRO A 195 15.62 10.37 5.91
CA PRO A 195 15.62 10.23 7.36
C PRO A 195 16.37 8.98 7.82
N PRO A 196 16.94 8.98 9.05
CA PRO A 196 17.63 7.82 9.60
C PRO A 196 16.69 6.63 9.84
N SER A 197 15.43 6.90 10.18
CA SER A 197 14.36 5.91 10.34
C SER A 197 13.23 6.21 9.36
N ALA A 198 12.75 5.18 8.68
CA ALA A 198 11.58 5.30 7.81
C ALA A 198 10.28 5.34 8.62
N GLU A 199 9.38 6.24 8.25
CA GLU A 199 8.01 6.28 8.75
C GLU A 199 7.12 5.47 7.79
N VAL A 200 7.09 4.16 8.01
CA VAL A 200 6.31 3.26 7.17
C VAL A 200 4.81 3.50 7.36
N ARG A 201 4.19 4.25 6.45
CA ARG A 201 2.74 4.40 6.41
C ARG A 201 2.13 3.22 5.66
N ILE A 202 1.42 2.38 6.40
CA ILE A 202 0.85 1.15 5.87
C ILE A 202 -0.68 1.26 5.86
N PRO A 203 -1.38 0.73 4.84
CA PRO A 203 -2.83 0.66 4.86
C PRO A 203 -3.35 0.04 6.17
N SER A 204 -4.35 0.70 6.76
CA SER A 204 -4.99 0.23 8.00
C SER A 204 -6.06 -0.78 7.64
N THR A 205 -5.96 -1.98 8.21
CA THR A 205 -6.95 -3.05 8.06
C THR A 205 -7.35 -3.56 9.43
N SER A 206 -8.65 -3.66 9.69
CA SER A 206 -9.18 -4.04 11.00
C SER A 206 -9.34 -5.55 11.21
N SER A 207 -9.29 -6.36 10.14
CA SER A 207 -9.74 -7.76 10.21
C SER A 207 -8.94 -8.77 9.39
N LEU A 208 -7.76 -8.40 8.86
CA LEU A 208 -6.94 -9.36 8.14
C LEU A 208 -6.38 -10.46 9.05
N PRO A 209 -6.34 -11.73 8.60
CA PRO A 209 -5.57 -12.76 9.29
C PRO A 209 -4.11 -12.32 9.43
N GLU A 210 -3.51 -12.54 10.61
CA GLU A 210 -2.18 -12.04 10.96
C GLU A 210 -1.11 -12.42 9.92
N SER A 211 -1.14 -13.67 9.44
CA SER A 211 -0.19 -14.15 8.43
C SER A 211 -0.30 -13.39 7.11
N ILE A 212 -1.53 -13.09 6.67
CA ILE A 212 -1.76 -12.32 5.45
C ILE A 212 -1.35 -10.87 5.64
N ASP A 213 -1.64 -10.30 6.81
CA ASP A 213 -1.19 -8.95 7.17
C ASP A 213 0.35 -8.86 7.11
N LYS A 214 1.08 -9.79 7.74
CA LYS A 214 2.55 -9.86 7.65
C LYS A 214 3.03 -9.93 6.19
N LEU A 215 2.47 -10.83 5.38
CA LEU A 215 2.84 -10.99 3.97
C LEU A 215 2.58 -9.73 3.14
N ASN A 216 1.49 -9.02 3.40
CA ASN A 216 1.14 -7.79 2.70
C ASN A 216 2.01 -6.61 3.15
N ARG A 217 2.32 -6.52 4.45
CA ARG A 217 3.12 -5.42 5.01
C ARG A 217 4.62 -5.53 4.76
N PHE A 218 5.11 -6.72 4.36
CA PHE A 218 6.51 -6.96 4.05
C PHE A 218 7.10 -5.92 3.09
N VAL A 219 6.38 -5.64 2.00
CA VAL A 219 6.87 -4.79 0.90
C VAL A 219 7.15 -3.36 1.34
N TYR A 220 6.44 -2.86 2.35
CA TYR A 220 6.66 -1.53 2.90
C TYR A 220 7.78 -1.54 3.93
N ARG A 221 7.71 -2.45 4.91
CA ARG A 221 8.62 -2.45 6.07
C ARG A 221 10.04 -2.84 5.71
N TYR A 222 10.20 -3.93 4.97
CA TYR A 222 11.52 -4.39 4.56
C TYR A 222 11.99 -3.70 3.28
N GLY A 223 11.05 -3.34 2.39
CA GLY A 223 11.36 -2.61 1.17
C GLY A 223 12.05 -1.28 1.44
N VAL A 224 11.55 -0.48 2.39
CA VAL A 224 12.15 0.84 2.67
C VAL A 224 13.55 0.71 3.25
N GLU A 225 13.81 -0.29 4.10
CA GLU A 225 15.15 -0.52 4.66
C GLU A 225 16.12 -1.06 3.59
N PHE A 226 15.64 -1.90 2.67
CA PHE A 226 16.41 -2.31 1.49
C PHE A 226 16.80 -1.11 0.63
N VAL A 227 15.86 -0.21 0.31
CA VAL A 227 16.16 0.96 -0.52
C VAL A 227 17.03 1.97 0.20
N LYS A 228 16.89 2.12 1.53
CA LYS A 228 17.85 2.88 2.35
C LYS A 228 19.26 2.28 2.28
N ALA A 229 19.38 0.96 2.27
CA ALA A 229 20.69 0.31 2.11
C ALA A 229 21.29 0.57 0.72
N LEU A 230 20.47 0.57 -0.34
CA LEU A 230 20.91 1.00 -1.68
C LEU A 230 21.40 2.44 -1.66
N TYR A 231 20.59 3.37 -1.16
CA TYR A 231 20.92 4.79 -1.08
C TYR A 231 22.28 5.01 -0.39
N ASN A 232 22.53 4.30 0.72
CA ASN A 232 23.75 4.45 1.52
C ASN A 232 24.96 3.64 1.01
N TYR A 233 24.86 2.87 -0.07
CA TYR A 233 25.90 1.91 -0.47
C TYR A 233 27.21 2.59 -0.89
N ASN A 234 27.15 3.73 -1.60
CA ASN A 234 28.31 4.53 -2.01
C ASN A 234 27.92 6.02 -2.08
N ASP A 235 28.16 6.78 -1.01
CA ASP A 235 28.00 8.24 -0.96
C ASP A 235 26.57 8.81 -0.94
N ALA A 236 25.58 8.07 -0.41
CA ALA A 236 24.23 8.58 -0.13
C ALA A 236 23.56 9.22 -1.37
N SER A 237 23.14 8.39 -2.32
CA SER A 237 22.75 8.83 -3.66
C SER A 237 21.48 8.15 -4.19
N TRP A 238 20.60 8.94 -4.79
CA TRP A 238 19.40 8.42 -5.48
C TRP A 238 19.74 7.71 -6.78
N GLU A 239 20.88 8.01 -7.39
CA GLU A 239 21.39 7.33 -8.58
C GLU A 239 21.61 5.84 -8.33
N VAL A 240 22.17 5.46 -7.17
CA VAL A 240 22.35 4.04 -6.79
C VAL A 240 21.00 3.32 -6.67
N VAL A 241 19.97 4.00 -6.15
CA VAL A 241 18.60 3.47 -6.10
C VAL A 241 18.03 3.29 -7.51
N ASN A 242 18.25 4.26 -8.40
CA ASN A 242 17.80 4.20 -9.79
C ASN A 242 18.50 3.07 -10.57
N GLU A 243 19.80 2.87 -10.37
CA GLU A 243 20.57 1.80 -11.01
C GLU A 243 20.07 0.40 -10.64
N ALA A 244 19.56 0.23 -9.42
CA ALA A 244 18.98 -1.04 -8.98
C ALA A 244 17.77 -1.47 -9.83
N TYR A 245 17.11 -0.56 -10.56
CA TYR A 245 16.03 -0.95 -11.50
C TYR A 245 16.53 -1.72 -12.71
N ALA A 246 17.81 -1.59 -13.08
CA ALA A 246 18.43 -2.40 -14.12
C ALA A 246 18.73 -3.84 -13.65
N ASN A 247 18.92 -4.04 -12.35
CA ASN A 247 19.14 -5.34 -11.74
C ASN A 247 18.36 -5.47 -10.41
N PRO A 248 17.03 -5.62 -10.47
CA PRO A 248 16.20 -5.61 -9.25
C PRO A 248 16.39 -6.89 -8.42
N PRO A 249 16.13 -6.84 -7.10
CA PRO A 249 16.24 -7.99 -6.22
C PRO A 249 15.33 -9.14 -6.68
N ARG A 250 15.79 -10.36 -6.41
CA ARG A 250 15.25 -11.63 -6.92
C ARG A 250 14.62 -12.49 -5.83
N THR A 251 14.94 -12.22 -4.57
CA THR A 251 14.47 -12.98 -3.40
C THR A 251 14.09 -12.05 -2.26
N THR A 252 13.15 -12.48 -1.42
CA THR A 252 12.80 -11.82 -0.17
C THR A 252 13.97 -11.82 0.81
N GLU A 253 14.85 -12.82 0.75
CA GLU A 253 16.11 -12.88 1.49
C GLU A 253 17.04 -11.70 1.15
N GLN A 254 17.19 -11.34 -0.12
CA GLN A 254 17.94 -10.15 -0.53
C GLN A 254 17.33 -8.83 -0.01
N ILE A 255 16.01 -8.79 0.14
CA ILE A 255 15.31 -7.64 0.74
C ILE A 255 15.55 -7.58 2.25
N MET A 256 15.56 -8.74 2.93
CA MET A 256 15.78 -8.83 4.37
C MET A 256 17.25 -8.63 4.78
N ASP A 257 18.18 -9.07 3.94
CA ASP A 257 19.63 -8.85 4.08
C ASP A 257 20.22 -8.28 2.78
N PRO A 258 20.26 -6.94 2.64
CA PRO A 258 20.78 -6.27 1.45
C PRO A 258 22.22 -6.65 1.09
N LYS A 259 23.03 -7.18 2.03
CA LYS A 259 24.38 -7.66 1.71
C LYS A 259 24.37 -8.77 0.66
N LYS A 260 23.34 -9.63 0.69
CA LYS A 260 23.15 -10.69 -0.30
C LYS A 260 22.82 -10.16 -1.68
N TYR A 261 22.07 -9.05 -1.75
CA TYR A 261 21.82 -8.35 -3.01
C TYR A 261 23.13 -7.82 -3.62
N PHE A 262 23.94 -7.13 -2.83
CA PHE A 262 25.24 -6.60 -3.29
C PHE A 262 26.23 -7.71 -3.67
N ALA A 263 26.17 -8.85 -2.97
CA ALA A 263 26.94 -10.04 -3.32
C ALA A 263 26.37 -10.83 -4.51
N GLN A 264 25.20 -10.42 -5.05
CA GLN A 264 24.47 -11.10 -6.12
C GLN A 264 24.13 -12.57 -5.80
N GLU A 265 23.88 -12.88 -4.53
CA GLU A 265 23.49 -14.23 -4.09
C GLU A 265 22.05 -14.51 -4.52
N ASP A 266 21.83 -15.53 -5.36
CA ASP A 266 20.50 -15.95 -5.81
C ASP A 266 20.00 -17.15 -4.99
N ALA A 267 18.68 -17.38 -5.04
CA ALA A 267 18.08 -18.52 -4.37
C ALA A 267 18.60 -19.85 -4.95
N LEU A 268 18.85 -20.82 -4.07
CA LEU A 268 19.22 -22.17 -4.44
C LEU A 268 18.07 -22.86 -5.19
N THR A 269 18.41 -23.62 -6.22
CA THR A 269 17.44 -24.45 -6.94
C THR A 269 17.17 -25.72 -6.14
N VAL A 270 15.89 -26.03 -5.94
CA VAL A 270 15.45 -27.24 -5.24
C VAL A 270 14.64 -28.09 -6.22
N GLU A 271 14.94 -29.38 -6.28
CA GLU A 271 14.14 -30.33 -7.05
C GLU A 271 12.87 -30.71 -6.28
N ALA A 272 11.72 -30.46 -6.87
CA ALA A 272 10.44 -30.86 -6.28
C ALA A 272 10.23 -32.37 -6.43
N ALA A 273 9.69 -33.03 -5.40
CA ALA A 273 9.31 -34.43 -5.49
C ALA A 273 8.26 -34.65 -6.58
N SER A 274 8.37 -35.75 -7.33
CA SER A 274 7.38 -36.11 -8.34
C SER A 274 6.04 -36.44 -7.68
N VAL A 275 4.95 -35.91 -8.23
CA VAL A 275 3.59 -36.27 -7.82
C VAL A 275 3.24 -37.64 -8.43
N THR A 276 2.85 -38.62 -7.60
CA THR A 276 2.59 -40.02 -8.03
C THR A 276 1.20 -40.50 -7.65
N GLY A 277 0.70 -41.53 -8.34
CA GLY A 277 -0.61 -42.14 -8.09
C GLY A 277 -1.75 -41.34 -8.72
N ASP A 278 -2.89 -41.25 -8.04
CA ASP A 278 -4.08 -40.51 -8.51
C ASP A 278 -4.03 -39.00 -8.19
N TRP A 279 -2.88 -38.50 -7.71
CA TRP A 279 -2.68 -37.09 -7.39
C TRP A 279 -2.29 -36.30 -8.65
N ASN A 280 -2.84 -35.09 -8.78
CA ASN A 280 -2.48 -34.15 -9.85
C ASN A 280 -1.72 -32.95 -9.28
N LEU A 281 -0.64 -32.55 -9.95
CA LEU A 281 0.10 -31.34 -9.61
C LEU A 281 -0.76 -30.10 -9.90
N THR A 282 -1.09 -29.33 -8.86
CA THR A 282 -1.90 -28.12 -8.97
C THR A 282 -1.08 -26.86 -9.11
N LYS A 283 0.04 -26.76 -8.38
CA LYS A 283 0.94 -25.59 -8.41
C LYS A 283 2.36 -25.98 -8.00
N THR A 284 3.33 -25.35 -8.64
CA THR A 284 4.73 -25.30 -8.20
C THR A 284 5.06 -23.85 -7.88
N GLU A 285 5.68 -23.60 -6.72
CA GLU A 285 5.92 -22.24 -6.23
C GLU A 285 7.22 -22.16 -5.44
N ARG A 286 7.83 -20.97 -5.42
CA ARG A 286 8.93 -20.62 -4.51
C ARG A 286 8.48 -19.46 -3.63
N PHE A 287 8.29 -19.74 -2.34
CA PHE A 287 7.77 -18.78 -1.38
C PHE A 287 8.84 -17.87 -0.74
N GLY A 288 10.09 -18.32 -0.69
CA GLY A 288 11.20 -17.52 -0.17
C GLY A 288 11.35 -17.54 1.35
N GLU A 289 12.41 -16.91 1.84
CA GLU A 289 12.79 -16.90 3.25
C GLU A 289 11.72 -16.21 4.12
N TYR A 290 11.19 -15.07 3.68
CA TYR A 290 10.21 -14.34 4.50
C TYR A 290 8.97 -15.17 4.81
N PHE A 291 8.55 -16.03 3.88
CA PHE A 291 7.37 -16.87 4.07
C PHE A 291 7.54 -17.87 5.23
N ILE A 292 8.76 -18.34 5.48
CA ILE A 292 9.09 -19.23 6.60
C ILE A 292 8.86 -18.52 7.94
N PHE A 293 9.16 -17.21 8.02
CA PHE A 293 8.92 -16.42 9.24
C PHE A 293 7.45 -16.12 9.51
N VAL A 294 6.58 -16.29 8.51
CA VAL A 294 5.15 -16.06 8.65
C VAL A 294 4.37 -17.33 8.96
N MET A 295 4.83 -18.48 8.44
CA MET A 295 4.27 -19.80 8.73
C MET A 295 4.45 -20.17 10.21
#